data_AF-A0A661KF24-F1
#
_entry.id   AF-A0A661KF24-F1
#
_cell.length_a   1.000
_cell.length_b   1.000
_cell.length_c   1.000
_cell.angle_alpha   90.00
_cell.angle_beta   90.00
_cell.angle_gamma   90.00
#
_symmetry.space_group_name_H-M   'P 1'
#
loop_
_entity.id
_entity.type
_entity.pdbx_description
1 polymer ?
#
loop_
_entity_poly.entity_id
_entity_poly.type
_entity_poly.pdbx_seq_one_letter_code
_entity_poly.pdbx_strand_id
1 'polypeptide(L)'
;MFKKIQLICITCCLIILYLFFGMTGDSYALSGQDGVSDLSVIINFHTKCTVEGEKVTVADIASVTCDDSSICQKVKSICIATLSAPGTTLRLSSDHVADVLRRTLPAIGISLSQVKGTVPVEIVVTRVKGTKARKVYARIYRDYVFKNMPWRKEDVSISDIKISSTNFIPGENNITFKVDADSSLPFLGNT
;
A
#
# COMPACT_ATOMS: atom_id res chain seq x y z
N MET A 1 -9.64 19.70 -61.19
CA MET A 1 -9.55 20.45 -59.91
C MET A 1 -10.23 19.74 -58.72
N PHE A 2 -11.26 18.91 -58.93
CA PHE A 2 -12.04 18.25 -57.85
C PHE A 2 -11.34 17.13 -57.06
N LYS A 3 -10.29 16.48 -57.57
CA LYS A 3 -9.63 15.35 -56.86
C LYS A 3 -8.75 15.78 -55.67
N LYS A 4 -8.24 17.02 -55.63
CA LYS A 4 -7.38 17.50 -54.52
C LYS A 4 -8.18 17.83 -53.25
N ILE A 5 -9.45 18.21 -53.38
CA ILE A 5 -10.30 18.63 -52.25
C ILE A 5 -10.76 17.41 -51.43
N GLN A 6 -11.03 16.28 -52.08
CA GLN A 6 -11.45 15.04 -51.41
C GLN A 6 -10.32 14.43 -50.54
N LEU A 7 -9.06 14.52 -50.99
CA LEU A 7 -7.92 13.96 -50.27
C LEU A 7 -7.57 14.77 -49.00
N ILE A 8 -7.79 16.09 -49.02
CA ILE A 8 -7.59 16.97 -47.86
C ILE A 8 -8.68 16.71 -46.79
N CYS A 9 -9.91 16.43 -47.19
CA CYS A 9 -11.00 16.12 -46.26
C CYS A 9 -10.77 14.80 -45.50
N ILE A 10 -10.29 13.76 -46.19
CA ILE A 10 -10.03 12.43 -45.59
C ILE A 10 -8.84 12.49 -44.62
N THR A 11 -7.79 13.23 -44.99
CA THR A 11 -6.61 13.39 -44.12
C THR A 11 -6.89 14.26 -42.90
N CYS A 12 -7.76 15.27 -43.00
CA CYS A 12 -8.21 16.05 -41.83
C CYS A 12 -9.04 15.21 -40.85
N CYS A 13 -9.95 14.35 -41.35
CA CYS A 13 -10.73 13.46 -40.50
C CYS A 13 -9.86 12.43 -39.75
N LEU A 14 -8.82 11.88 -40.39
CA LEU A 14 -7.91 10.93 -39.74
C LEU A 14 -7.06 11.60 -38.65
N ILE A 15 -6.64 12.85 -38.85
CA ILE A 15 -5.87 13.60 -37.83
C ILE A 15 -6.75 13.97 -36.63
N ILE A 16 -8.01 14.33 -36.85
CA ILE A 16 -8.97 14.61 -35.76
C ILE A 16 -9.29 13.33 -34.96
N LEU A 17 -9.39 12.17 -35.62
CA LEU A 17 -9.53 10.88 -34.95
C LEU A 17 -8.30 10.50 -34.12
N TYR A 18 -7.08 10.75 -34.61
CA TYR A 18 -5.85 10.51 -33.86
C TYR A 18 -5.67 11.47 -32.68
N LEU A 19 -6.15 12.71 -32.77
CA LEU A 19 -6.13 13.67 -31.67
C LEU A 19 -7.17 13.36 -30.59
N PHE A 20 -8.28 12.69 -30.93
CA PHE A 20 -9.26 12.22 -29.94
C PHE A 20 -8.88 10.88 -29.29
N PHE A 21 -8.14 10.01 -29.99
CA PHE A 21 -7.70 8.71 -29.44
C PHE A 21 -6.33 8.74 -28.73
N GLY A 22 -5.58 9.84 -28.82
CA GLY A 22 -4.18 9.90 -28.38
C GLY A 22 -3.94 10.22 -26.90
N MET A 23 -4.95 10.55 -26.10
CA MET A 23 -4.75 10.97 -24.70
C MET A 23 -5.82 10.47 -23.72
N THR A 24 -6.18 9.20 -23.75
CA THR A 24 -6.79 8.58 -22.57
C THR A 24 -5.73 7.70 -21.90
N GLY A 25 -5.07 8.26 -20.89
CA GLY A 25 -4.55 7.44 -19.81
C GLY A 25 -5.77 6.81 -19.13
N ASP A 26 -6.22 5.67 -19.68
CA ASP A 26 -7.51 5.06 -19.40
C ASP A 26 -7.65 4.76 -17.90
N SER A 27 -8.31 5.68 -17.21
CA SER A 27 -8.63 5.55 -15.80
C SER A 27 -10.04 4.94 -15.72
N TYR A 28 -10.19 3.91 -14.91
CA TYR A 28 -11.45 3.16 -14.87
C TYR A 28 -12.37 3.81 -13.84
N ALA A 29 -13.52 4.30 -14.30
CA ALA A 29 -14.56 4.80 -13.42
C ALA A 29 -15.29 3.61 -12.77
N LEU A 30 -15.27 3.56 -11.44
CA LEU A 30 -16.15 2.70 -10.67
C LEU A 30 -17.52 3.38 -10.62
N SER A 31 -18.39 3.10 -11.58
CA SER A 31 -19.75 3.64 -11.61
C SER A 31 -20.70 2.60 -12.20
N GLY A 32 -21.61 2.07 -11.38
CA GLY A 32 -22.80 1.35 -11.84
C GLY A 32 -23.98 2.30 -12.02
N GLN A 33 -24.65 2.26 -13.17
CA GLN A 33 -25.99 2.85 -13.32
C GLN A 33 -26.98 1.89 -12.68
N ASP A 34 -27.44 2.19 -11.45
CA ASP A 34 -28.74 1.76 -10.93
C ASP A 34 -29.12 2.57 -9.69
N GLY A 35 -30.38 2.97 -9.64
CA GLY A 35 -30.92 4.06 -8.84
C GLY A 35 -30.97 3.86 -7.33
N VAL A 36 -30.86 5.01 -6.65
CA VAL A 36 -31.27 5.38 -5.28
C VAL A 36 -30.99 4.37 -4.16
N SER A 37 -29.97 4.68 -3.36
CA SER A 37 -29.93 4.50 -1.89
C SER A 37 -28.76 5.29 -1.31
N ASP A 38 -29.04 6.24 -0.41
CA ASP A 38 -28.20 7.31 0.17
C ASP A 38 -26.96 6.85 0.97
N LEU A 39 -26.07 6.09 0.34
CA LEU A 39 -24.76 5.77 0.87
C LEU A 39 -23.74 5.99 -0.23
N SER A 40 -22.88 6.99 -0.05
CA SER A 40 -21.81 7.28 -1.00
C SER A 40 -20.46 6.85 -0.42
N VAL A 41 -19.84 5.86 -1.06
CA VAL A 41 -18.49 5.43 -0.71
C VAL A 41 -17.55 6.00 -1.76
N ILE A 42 -16.67 6.91 -1.35
CA ILE A 42 -15.67 7.53 -2.23
C ILE A 42 -14.33 6.86 -1.98
N ILE A 43 -13.75 6.27 -3.03
CA ILE A 43 -12.46 5.60 -2.99
C ILE A 43 -11.49 6.30 -3.94
N ASN A 44 -10.47 6.94 -3.37
CA ASN A 44 -9.44 7.64 -4.12
C ASN A 44 -8.13 6.83 -4.08
N PHE A 45 -7.80 6.17 -5.18
CA PHE A 45 -6.61 5.34 -5.29
C PHE A 45 -5.34 6.16 -5.49
N HIS A 46 -4.28 5.75 -4.80
CA HIS A 46 -2.93 6.27 -4.99
C HIS A 46 -2.23 5.49 -6.10
N THR A 47 -1.32 6.14 -6.83
CA THR A 47 -0.55 5.49 -7.91
C THR A 47 0.68 4.74 -7.38
N LYS A 48 1.21 5.14 -6.22
CA LYS A 48 2.35 4.51 -5.58
C LYS A 48 2.11 4.40 -4.08
N CYS A 49 2.26 3.19 -3.55
CA CYS A 49 1.96 2.88 -2.16
C CYS A 49 3.07 2.01 -1.56
N THR A 50 3.21 2.07 -0.25
CA THR A 50 4.17 1.25 0.48
C THR A 50 3.45 0.52 1.60
N VAL A 51 3.69 -0.79 1.71
CA VAL A 51 3.02 -1.66 2.70
C VAL A 51 4.03 -2.42 3.55
N GLU A 52 3.72 -2.62 4.82
CA GLU A 52 4.55 -3.44 5.72
C GLU A 52 4.11 -4.91 5.71
N GLY A 53 2.79 -5.11 5.67
CA GLY A 53 2.14 -6.41 5.72
C GLY A 53 2.30 -7.23 4.44
N GLU A 54 1.96 -8.52 4.56
CA GLU A 54 1.87 -9.42 3.40
C GLU A 54 0.63 -9.12 2.56
N LYS A 55 -0.47 -8.76 3.20
CA LYS A 55 -1.73 -8.41 2.54
C LYS A 55 -1.73 -6.94 2.14
N VAL A 56 -2.16 -6.67 0.91
CA VAL A 56 -2.42 -5.33 0.39
C VAL A 56 -3.92 -5.10 0.46
N THR A 57 -4.34 -4.18 1.31
CA THR A 57 -5.75 -3.84 1.49
C THR A 57 -6.12 -2.54 0.76
N VAL A 58 -7.43 -2.25 0.63
CA VAL A 58 -7.90 -0.98 0.07
C VAL A 58 -7.38 0.21 0.88
N ALA A 59 -7.29 0.10 2.21
CA ALA A 59 -6.74 1.16 3.06
C ALA A 59 -5.27 1.48 2.75
N ASP A 60 -4.51 0.50 2.27
CA ASP A 60 -3.10 0.68 1.94
C ASP A 60 -2.90 1.41 0.60
N ILE A 61 -3.85 1.25 -0.31
CA ILE A 61 -3.72 1.75 -1.70
C ILE A 61 -4.68 2.90 -2.03
N ALA A 62 -5.61 3.23 -1.13
CA ALA A 62 -6.61 4.24 -1.36
C ALA A 62 -7.09 4.93 -0.08
N SER A 63 -7.47 6.19 -0.24
CA SER A 63 -8.22 6.94 0.77
C SER A 63 -9.71 6.68 0.60
N VAL A 64 -10.33 6.07 1.61
CA VAL A 64 -11.77 5.75 1.63
C VAL A 64 -12.52 6.74 2.52
N THR A 65 -13.50 7.42 1.93
CA THR A 65 -14.46 8.30 2.62
C THR A 65 -15.86 7.70 2.47
N CYS A 66 -16.60 7.58 3.56
CA CYS A 66 -18.00 7.19 3.51
C CYS A 66 -18.76 7.68 4.74
N ASP A 67 -20.08 7.69 4.62
CA ASP A 67 -20.98 8.22 5.64
C ASP A 67 -21.10 7.29 6.86
N ASP A 68 -21.07 5.97 6.64
CA ASP A 68 -21.13 4.96 7.71
C ASP A 68 -19.73 4.40 8.06
N SER A 69 -19.30 4.61 9.30
CA SER A 69 -18.01 4.13 9.80
C SER A 69 -17.82 2.60 9.75
N SER A 70 -18.89 1.82 9.92
CA SER A 70 -18.84 0.35 9.92
C SER A 70 -18.59 -0.18 8.51
N ILE A 71 -19.25 0.43 7.53
CA ILE A 71 -19.07 0.16 6.10
C ILE A 71 -17.66 0.62 5.68
N CYS A 72 -17.20 1.77 6.18
CA CYS A 72 -15.84 2.27 5.95
C CYS A 72 -14.79 1.22 6.30
N GLN A 73 -14.90 0.64 7.48
CA GLN A 73 -13.96 -0.36 7.98
C GLN A 73 -13.98 -1.63 7.14
N LYS A 74 -15.17 -2.10 6.76
CA LYS A 74 -15.30 -3.26 5.87
C LYS A 74 -14.64 -3.01 4.52
N VAL A 75 -14.90 -1.86 3.88
CA VAL A 75 -14.28 -1.48 2.60
C VAL A 75 -12.76 -1.37 2.74
N LYS A 76 -12.27 -0.69 3.77
CA LYS A 76 -10.84 -0.55 4.08
C LYS A 76 -10.14 -1.89 4.24
N SER A 77 -10.82 -2.88 4.82
CA SER A 77 -10.29 -4.22 5.08
C SER A 77 -10.24 -5.15 3.86
N ILE A 78 -10.82 -4.76 2.71
CA ILE A 78 -10.84 -5.59 1.50
C ILE A 78 -9.40 -5.85 1.05
N CYS A 79 -9.03 -7.12 0.91
CA CYS A 79 -7.73 -7.55 0.44
C CYS A 79 -7.71 -7.58 -1.09
N ILE A 80 -6.79 -6.84 -1.71
CA ILE A 80 -6.63 -6.70 -3.16
C ILE A 80 -5.57 -7.66 -3.71
N ALA A 81 -4.48 -7.82 -2.97
CA ALA A 81 -3.37 -8.69 -3.38
C ALA A 81 -2.52 -9.12 -2.19
N THR A 82 -1.58 -10.02 -2.45
CA THR A 82 -0.63 -10.54 -1.45
C THR A 82 0.80 -10.39 -1.97
N LEU A 83 1.67 -9.80 -1.17
CA LEU A 83 3.10 -9.59 -1.42
C LEU A 83 3.93 -10.54 -0.54
N SER A 84 4.26 -11.71 -1.08
CA SER A 84 4.87 -12.80 -0.33
C SER A 84 6.22 -12.43 0.32
N ALA A 85 7.07 -11.64 -0.36
CA ALA A 85 8.41 -11.32 0.12
C ALA A 85 8.62 -9.81 0.41
N PRO A 86 9.25 -9.43 1.53
CA PRO A 86 9.64 -8.04 1.80
C PRO A 86 10.61 -7.51 0.74
N GLY A 87 10.52 -6.21 0.43
CA GLY A 87 11.33 -5.57 -0.60
C GLY A 87 10.90 -5.87 -2.04
N THR A 88 9.82 -6.64 -2.23
CA THR A 88 9.24 -6.83 -3.56
C THR A 88 8.32 -5.68 -3.92
N THR A 89 8.15 -5.49 -5.22
CA THR A 89 7.21 -4.51 -5.79
C THR A 89 6.23 -5.26 -6.67
N LEU A 90 4.94 -5.00 -6.47
CA LEU A 90 3.85 -5.51 -7.26
C LEU A 90 3.21 -4.35 -8.02
N ARG A 91 2.91 -4.59 -9.30
CA ARG A 91 2.14 -3.67 -10.13
C ARG A 91 0.74 -4.25 -10.27
N LEU A 92 -0.25 -3.50 -9.81
CA LEU A 92 -1.65 -3.86 -9.92
C LEU A 92 -2.23 -3.08 -11.11
N SER A 93 -2.81 -3.81 -12.07
CA SER A 93 -3.59 -3.17 -13.13
C SER A 93 -4.94 -2.70 -12.58
N SER A 94 -5.48 -1.65 -13.20
CA SER A 94 -6.84 -1.19 -12.95
C SER A 94 -7.89 -2.30 -13.03
N ASP A 95 -7.78 -3.18 -14.03
CA ASP A 95 -8.70 -4.31 -14.24
C ASP A 95 -8.70 -5.27 -13.05
N HIS A 96 -7.52 -5.64 -12.54
CA HIS A 96 -7.40 -6.52 -11.38
C HIS A 96 -8.07 -5.90 -10.15
N VAL A 97 -7.81 -4.62 -9.89
CA VAL A 97 -8.42 -3.90 -8.75
C VAL A 97 -9.94 -3.82 -8.91
N ALA A 98 -10.42 -3.46 -10.10
CA ALA A 98 -11.84 -3.38 -10.40
C ALA A 98 -12.54 -4.75 -10.23
N ASP A 99 -11.94 -5.83 -10.72
CA ASP A 99 -12.49 -7.18 -10.61
C ASP A 99 -12.56 -7.69 -9.17
N VAL A 100 -11.59 -7.34 -8.33
CA VAL A 100 -11.65 -7.67 -6.90
C VAL A 100 -12.77 -6.88 -6.22
N LEU A 101 -12.88 -5.57 -6.48
CA LEU A 101 -13.94 -4.74 -5.89
C LEU A 101 -15.33 -5.17 -6.33
N ARG A 102 -15.52 -5.48 -7.62
CA ARG A 102 -16.80 -5.99 -8.16
C ARG A 102 -17.26 -7.28 -7.48
N ARG A 103 -16.32 -8.14 -7.08
CA ARG A 103 -16.63 -9.40 -6.37
C ARG A 103 -16.85 -9.21 -4.87
N THR A 104 -16.12 -8.29 -4.24
CA THR A 104 -16.07 -8.15 -2.77
C THR A 104 -17.07 -7.15 -2.20
N LEU A 105 -17.38 -6.06 -2.93
CA LEU A 105 -18.34 -5.04 -2.47
C LEU A 105 -19.76 -5.61 -2.26
N PRO A 106 -20.32 -6.44 -3.18
CA PRO A 106 -21.65 -7.01 -2.97
C PRO A 106 -21.71 -7.95 -1.77
N ALA A 107 -20.61 -8.67 -1.48
CA ALA A 107 -20.53 -9.55 -0.30
C ALA A 107 -20.56 -8.78 1.03
N ILE A 108 -20.24 -7.48 1.00
CA ILE A 108 -20.29 -6.56 2.14
C ILE A 108 -21.64 -5.81 2.21
N GLY A 109 -22.52 -6.01 1.22
CA GLY A 109 -23.81 -5.33 1.11
C GLY A 109 -23.75 -3.97 0.44
N ILE A 110 -22.69 -3.68 -0.34
CA ILE A 110 -22.51 -2.42 -1.06
C ILE A 110 -22.68 -2.67 -2.56
N SER A 111 -23.56 -1.90 -3.20
CA SER A 111 -23.68 -1.91 -4.65
C SER A 111 -22.54 -1.11 -5.30
N LEU A 112 -22.12 -1.52 -6.49
CA LEU A 112 -21.15 -0.75 -7.29
C LEU A 112 -21.69 0.63 -7.70
N SER A 113 -23.01 0.82 -7.75
CA SER A 113 -23.63 2.13 -8.01
C SER A 113 -23.43 3.13 -6.87
N GLN A 114 -23.14 2.65 -5.66
CA GLN A 114 -22.93 3.45 -4.46
C GLN A 114 -21.45 3.84 -4.26
N VAL A 115 -20.56 3.23 -5.03
CA VAL A 115 -19.12 3.51 -4.98
C VAL A 115 -18.78 4.53 -6.07
N LYS A 116 -18.06 5.57 -5.68
CA LYS A 116 -17.48 6.56 -6.59
C LYS A 116 -15.97 6.53 -6.43
N GLY A 117 -15.26 6.50 -7.54
CA GLY A 117 -13.82 6.50 -7.52
C GLY A 117 -13.23 6.25 -8.89
N THR A 118 -11.98 6.68 -9.03
CA THR A 118 -11.20 6.47 -10.23
C THR A 118 -10.02 5.59 -9.87
N VAL A 119 -9.93 4.44 -10.53
CA VAL A 119 -8.76 3.55 -10.42
C VAL A 119 -7.74 3.99 -11.47
N PRO A 120 -6.50 4.35 -11.08
CA PRO A 120 -5.46 4.65 -12.05
C PRO A 120 -5.10 3.38 -12.85
N VAL A 121 -4.59 3.57 -14.07
CA VAL A 121 -4.18 2.48 -14.97
C VAL A 121 -3.29 1.44 -14.27
N GLU A 122 -2.37 1.92 -13.44
CA GLU A 122 -1.43 1.10 -12.70
C GLU A 122 -1.24 1.66 -11.28
N ILE A 123 -1.24 0.75 -10.29
CA ILE A 123 -0.86 1.03 -8.91
C ILE A 123 0.40 0.24 -8.60
N VAL A 124 1.47 0.93 -8.21
CA VAL A 124 2.74 0.32 -7.80
C VAL A 124 2.75 0.19 -6.28
N VAL A 125 2.78 -1.03 -5.78
CA VAL A 125 2.82 -1.33 -4.35
C VAL A 125 4.16 -1.96 -4.00
N THR A 126 4.92 -1.31 -3.13
CA THR A 126 6.21 -1.83 -2.65
C THR A 126 6.07 -2.30 -1.21
N ARG A 127 6.48 -3.54 -0.94
CA ARG A 127 6.57 -4.04 0.44
C ARG A 127 7.86 -3.55 1.07
N VAL A 128 7.81 -2.79 2.16
CA VAL A 128 9.04 -2.33 2.83
C VAL A 128 9.86 -3.50 3.35
N LYS A 129 11.17 -3.35 3.26
CA LYS A 129 12.12 -4.19 4.00
C LYS A 129 12.10 -3.78 5.47
N GLY A 130 11.44 -4.57 6.31
CA GLY A 130 11.75 -4.73 7.75
C GLY A 130 11.90 -3.46 8.61
N THR A 131 11.24 -2.34 8.33
CA THR A 131 11.30 -1.12 9.17
C THR A 131 10.80 -1.39 10.59
N LYS A 132 9.73 -2.19 10.73
CA LYS A 132 9.22 -2.70 12.01
C LYS A 132 10.25 -3.57 12.73
N ALA A 133 10.97 -4.42 12.00
CA ALA A 133 12.00 -5.30 12.57
C ALA A 133 13.13 -4.52 13.23
N ARG A 134 13.63 -3.45 12.58
CA ARG A 134 14.68 -2.60 13.16
C ARG A 134 14.27 -1.99 14.51
N LYS A 135 13.03 -1.48 14.60
CA LYS A 135 12.49 -0.92 15.86
C LYS A 135 12.35 -1.98 16.95
N VAL A 136 11.88 -3.18 16.59
CA VAL A 136 11.74 -4.32 17.52
C VAL A 136 13.10 -4.78 18.02
N TYR A 137 14.08 -4.99 17.14
CA TYR A 137 15.44 -5.36 17.53
C TYR A 137 16.10 -4.30 18.41
N ALA A 138 15.97 -3.02 18.05
CA ALA A 138 16.50 -1.93 18.86
C ALA A 138 15.90 -1.91 20.28
N ARG A 139 14.60 -2.19 20.40
CA ARG A 139 13.94 -2.34 21.71
C ARG A 139 14.49 -3.52 22.50
N ILE A 140 14.53 -4.71 21.89
CA ILE A 140 15.03 -5.94 22.54
C ILE A 140 16.47 -5.76 23.04
N TYR A 141 17.36 -5.20 22.21
CA TYR A 141 18.74 -4.95 22.60
C TYR A 141 18.85 -3.90 23.70
N ARG A 142 18.07 -2.81 23.63
CA ARG A 142 18.03 -1.79 24.68
C ARG A 142 17.60 -2.38 26.02
N ASP A 143 16.54 -3.20 26.02
CA ASP A 143 16.04 -3.86 27.23
C ASP A 143 17.09 -4.84 27.81
N TYR A 144 17.79 -5.58 26.95
CA TYR A 144 18.89 -6.46 27.37
C TYR A 144 20.04 -5.68 28.01
N VAL A 145 20.50 -4.59 27.38
CA VAL A 145 21.60 -3.77 27.92
C VAL A 145 21.22 -3.20 29.28
N PHE A 146 20.05 -2.57 29.41
CA PHE A 146 19.62 -2.01 30.68
C PHE A 146 19.45 -3.06 31.79
N LYS A 147 19.11 -4.30 31.45
CA LYS A 147 18.97 -5.40 32.42
C LYS A 147 20.30 -5.95 32.91
N ASN A 148 21.34 -5.95 32.07
CA ASN A 148 22.60 -6.65 32.35
C ASN A 148 23.81 -5.71 32.57
N MET A 149 23.66 -4.41 32.32
CA MET A 149 24.74 -3.44 32.52
C MET A 149 25.06 -3.24 34.01
N PRO A 150 26.33 -2.94 34.36
CA PRO A 150 26.74 -2.74 35.74
C PRO A 150 26.40 -1.35 36.31
N TRP A 151 26.03 -0.39 35.45
CA TRP A 151 25.74 0.99 35.85
C TRP A 151 24.26 1.21 36.19
N ARG A 152 23.95 2.32 36.86
CA ARG A 152 22.57 2.74 37.10
C ARG A 152 21.94 3.25 35.81
N LYS A 153 20.63 3.06 35.68
CA LYS A 153 19.89 3.40 34.45
C LYS A 153 19.93 4.90 34.14
N GLU A 154 19.96 5.71 35.19
CA GLU A 154 19.93 7.17 35.10
C GLU A 154 21.26 7.73 34.54
N ASP A 155 22.35 6.97 34.69
CA ASP A 155 23.71 7.38 34.30
C ASP A 155 24.07 6.94 32.87
N VAL A 156 23.15 6.25 32.16
CA VAL A 156 23.42 5.63 30.86
C VAL A 156 22.42 6.08 29.80
N SER A 157 22.94 6.58 28.69
CA SER A 157 22.16 6.87 27.48
C SER A 157 22.67 6.06 26.29
N ILE A 158 21.77 5.35 25.63
CA ILE A 158 22.06 4.62 24.39
C ILE A 158 21.75 5.56 23.22
N SER A 159 22.81 6.11 22.62
CA SER A 159 22.74 7.07 21.51
C SER A 159 22.32 6.44 20.19
N ASP A 160 22.85 5.25 19.86
CA ASP A 160 22.54 4.53 18.63
C ASP A 160 22.67 3.01 18.82
N ILE A 161 21.91 2.25 18.03
CA ILE A 161 22.00 0.79 17.93
C ILE A 161 22.21 0.44 16.47
N LYS A 162 23.45 0.04 16.14
CA LYS A 162 23.82 -0.39 14.80
C LYS A 162 23.39 -1.83 14.59
N ILE A 163 22.49 -2.03 13.64
CA ILE A 163 21.98 -3.35 13.25
C ILE A 163 22.54 -3.65 11.87
N SER A 164 23.39 -4.67 11.79
CA SER A 164 24.08 -5.05 10.54
C SER A 164 23.19 -5.83 9.57
N SER A 165 22.05 -6.36 10.02
CA SER A 165 21.18 -7.19 9.21
C SER A 165 19.93 -6.46 8.70
N THR A 166 19.50 -6.85 7.49
CA THR A 166 18.22 -6.47 6.89
C THR A 166 17.09 -7.42 7.29
N ASN A 167 17.25 -8.13 8.42
CA ASN A 167 16.41 -9.26 8.77
C ASN A 167 14.96 -8.84 8.96
N PHE A 168 14.08 -9.65 8.37
CA PHE A 168 12.65 -9.53 8.49
C PHE A 168 12.17 -10.34 9.70
N ILE A 169 11.26 -9.76 10.48
CA ILE A 169 10.53 -10.50 11.51
C ILE A 169 9.21 -10.99 10.87
N PRO A 170 9.03 -12.30 10.68
CA PRO A 170 7.79 -12.84 10.14
C PRO A 170 6.63 -12.73 11.13
N GLY A 171 5.50 -12.22 10.65
CA GLY A 171 4.21 -12.23 11.37
C GLY A 171 4.09 -11.19 12.50
N GLU A 172 2.85 -10.90 12.90
CA GLU A 172 2.56 -9.98 14.00
C GLU A 172 2.42 -10.67 15.37
N ASN A 173 2.38 -12.00 15.43
CA ASN A 173 2.00 -12.73 16.65
C ASN A 173 3.05 -13.76 17.10
N ASN A 174 3.35 -13.74 18.40
CA ASN A 174 4.16 -14.70 19.17
C ASN A 174 5.62 -14.89 18.72
N ILE A 175 6.38 -13.80 18.65
CA ILE A 175 7.83 -13.85 18.48
C ILE A 175 8.49 -14.04 19.85
N THR A 176 9.01 -15.24 20.10
CA THR A 176 9.96 -15.47 21.19
C THR A 176 11.37 -15.12 20.71
N PHE A 177 12.13 -14.42 21.54
CA PHE A 177 13.51 -14.02 21.25
C PHE A 177 14.46 -14.48 22.36
N LYS A 178 15.69 -14.78 21.97
CA LYS A 178 16.82 -15.03 22.88
C LYS A 178 17.95 -14.10 22.46
N VAL A 179 18.54 -13.41 23.43
CA VAL A 179 19.72 -12.58 23.21
C VAL A 179 20.93 -13.35 23.70
N ASP A 180 21.79 -13.76 22.77
CA ASP A 180 23.09 -14.34 23.08
C ASP A 180 24.14 -13.25 22.90
N ALA A 181 24.71 -12.79 24.01
CA ALA A 181 25.80 -11.82 24.02
C ALA A 181 27.13 -12.54 24.25
N ASP A 182 28.16 -12.13 23.53
CA ASP A 182 29.52 -12.61 23.75
C ASP A 182 30.01 -12.10 25.12
N SER A 183 30.17 -13.02 26.08
CA SER A 183 30.65 -12.70 27.42
C SER A 183 32.08 -12.18 27.46
N SER A 184 32.83 -12.33 26.37
CA SER A 184 34.19 -11.79 26.26
C SER A 184 34.23 -10.28 25.96
N LEU A 185 33.10 -9.67 25.56
CA LEU A 185 33.00 -8.24 25.30
C LEU A 185 32.49 -7.53 26.56
N PRO A 186 33.36 -6.84 27.32
CA PRO A 186 32.92 -6.07 28.47
C PRO A 186 32.05 -4.90 28.04
N PHE A 187 31.12 -4.49 28.90
CA PHE A 187 30.48 -3.19 28.74
C PHE A 187 31.54 -2.09 28.89
N LEU A 188 31.84 -1.40 27.79
CA LEU A 188 32.80 -0.31 27.76
C LEU A 188 32.10 1.01 28.13
N GLY A 189 32.55 1.67 29.19
CA GLY A 189 32.18 3.05 29.52
C GLY A 189 33.31 4.00 29.14
N ASN A 190 32.99 5.17 28.61
CA ASN A 190 33.95 6.28 28.63
C ASN A 190 33.95 6.85 30.06
N THR A 191 35.06 6.69 30.78
CA THR A 191 35.37 7.49 31.97
C THR A 191 36.00 8.81 31.58
#